data_AF-A0A800C741-F1
#
_entry.id   AF-A0A800C741-F1
#
_cell.length_a   1.000
_cell.length_b   1.000
_cell.length_c   1.000
_cell.angle_alpha   90.00
_cell.angle_beta   90.00
_cell.angle_gamma   90.00
#
_symmetry.space_group_name_H-M   'P 1'
#
loop_
_entity.id
_entity.type
_entity.pdbx_description
1 polymer ?
#
loop_
_entity_poly.entity_id
_entity_poly.type
_entity_poly.pdbx_seq_one_letter_code
_entity_poly.pdbx_strand_id
1 'polypeptide(L)'
;MTVPGADPYHLLLYSTEVKEELGLTKGQIHRLIRADRGFFSRLSFSADPVVPDPGRNLPPEQSIIEKTEQFNRHIEKTKGVIATVLTERQTRRLQQITLQINGPCIFLTDQELAVPLRITPDQATQVNRLCRRLTNQMRADARRETEGSSRTERCMAFRAKRERMKQLRMDTEQHIFDLFSNKQKALYASLVGAPFWLDPEKGPPCPH
;
A
#
# COMPACT_ATOMS: atom_id res chain seq x y z
N MET A 1 5.06 2.27 10.24
CA MET A 1 4.44 1.07 9.64
C MET A 1 3.63 1.55 8.44
N THR A 2 4.06 1.25 7.22
CA THR A 2 3.26 1.51 6.02
C THR A 2 2.00 0.63 6.08
N VAL A 3 0.85 1.29 6.04
CA VAL A 3 -0.45 0.62 6.04
C VAL A 3 -0.53 -0.28 4.79
N PRO A 4 -1.05 -1.52 4.88
CA PRO A 4 -1.36 -2.31 3.68
C PRO A 4 -2.27 -1.49 2.75
N GLY A 5 -1.88 -1.33 1.49
CA GLY A 5 -2.54 -0.39 0.57
C GLY A 5 -1.98 1.03 0.60
N ALA A 6 -0.81 1.24 1.22
CA ALA A 6 -0.07 2.48 1.05
C ALA A 6 0.24 2.68 -0.44
N ASP A 7 -0.30 3.76 -0.97
CA ASP A 7 -0.01 4.28 -2.31
C ASP A 7 1.52 4.22 -2.56
N PRO A 8 1.99 3.72 -3.72
CA PRO A 8 3.40 3.82 -4.14
C PRO A 8 4.02 5.20 -3.89
N TYR A 9 3.22 6.25 -3.98
CA TYR A 9 3.61 7.61 -3.68
C TYR A 9 4.08 7.82 -2.23
N HIS A 10 3.44 7.15 -1.29
CA HIS A 10 3.80 7.21 0.11
C HIS A 10 5.22 6.63 0.33
N LEU A 11 5.61 5.60 -0.43
CA LEU A 11 6.97 5.08 -0.38
C LEU A 11 8.00 6.10 -0.87
N LEU A 12 7.71 6.79 -1.99
CA LEU A 12 8.61 7.81 -2.56
C LEU A 12 8.88 8.97 -1.59
N LEU A 13 7.90 9.33 -0.76
CA LEU A 13 8.00 10.47 0.14
C LEU A 13 8.67 10.13 1.47
N TYR A 14 8.44 8.93 1.99
CA TYR A 14 8.80 8.60 3.37
C TYR A 14 9.88 7.52 3.50
N SER A 15 10.18 6.73 2.47
CA SER A 15 11.30 5.77 2.51
C SER A 15 12.55 6.38 1.90
N THR A 16 13.64 6.39 2.67
CA THR A 16 14.96 6.83 2.18
C THR A 16 15.54 5.77 1.25
N GLU A 17 15.33 4.50 1.56
CA GLU A 17 15.76 3.34 0.79
C GLU A 17 15.17 3.37 -0.62
N VAL A 18 13.88 3.68 -0.76
CA VAL A 18 13.24 3.81 -2.07
C VAL A 18 13.80 5.01 -2.84
N LYS A 19 14.06 6.14 -2.17
CA LYS A 19 14.65 7.32 -2.82
C LYS A 19 16.05 7.03 -3.35
N GLU A 20 16.86 6.32 -2.57
CA GLU A 20 18.22 5.91 -2.92
C GLU A 20 18.22 4.88 -4.05
N GLU A 21 17.40 3.83 -3.93
CA GLU A 21 17.24 2.78 -4.96
C GLU A 21 16.82 3.35 -6.31
N LEU A 22 15.92 4.34 -6.31
CA LEU A 22 15.49 5.03 -7.53
C LEU A 22 16.47 6.11 -7.99
N GLY A 23 17.50 6.43 -7.20
CA GLY A 23 18.43 7.52 -7.49
C GLY A 23 17.71 8.87 -7.65
N LEU A 24 16.73 9.16 -6.78
CA LEU A 24 15.97 10.40 -6.88
C LEU A 24 16.87 11.60 -6.59
N THR A 25 16.88 12.55 -7.52
CA THR A 25 17.59 13.81 -7.32
C THR A 25 16.89 14.69 -6.28
N LYS A 26 17.63 15.61 -5.64
CA LYS A 26 17.05 16.64 -4.75
C LYS A 26 15.90 17.40 -5.43
N GLY A 27 16.05 17.71 -6.73
CA GLY A 27 15.01 18.37 -7.53
C GLY A 27 13.75 17.52 -7.68
N GLN A 28 13.87 16.22 -7.94
CA GLN A 28 12.73 15.30 -8.00
C GLN A 28 12.03 15.21 -6.63
N ILE A 29 12.79 15.04 -5.55
CA ILE A 29 12.25 14.97 -4.18
C ILE A 29 11.48 16.25 -3.83
N HIS A 30 12.02 17.43 -4.14
CA HIS A 30 11.32 18.70 -3.91
C HIS A 30 10.01 18.82 -4.71
N ARG A 31 9.98 18.34 -5.96
CA ARG A 31 8.75 18.34 -6.77
C ARG A 31 7.69 17.39 -6.19
N LEU A 32 8.10 16.19 -5.77
CA LEU A 32 7.21 15.23 -5.10
C LEU A 32 6.65 15.82 -3.80
N ILE A 33 7.49 16.36 -2.92
CA ILE A 33 7.03 17.01 -1.67
C ILE A 33 6.06 18.17 -1.95
N ARG A 34 6.32 18.98 -2.99
CA ARG A 34 5.43 20.09 -3.35
C ARG A 34 4.06 19.59 -3.80
N ALA A 35 4.02 18.50 -4.59
CA ALA A 35 2.78 17.88 -5.00
C ALA A 35 2.01 17.27 -3.81
N ASP A 36 2.72 16.69 -2.83
CA ASP A 36 2.15 16.11 -1.62
C ASP A 36 1.57 17.14 -0.64
N ARG A 37 2.21 18.29 -0.47
CA ARG A 37 1.68 19.37 0.40
C ARG A 37 0.33 19.90 -0.08
N GLY A 38 0.10 19.87 -1.39
CA GLY A 38 -1.21 20.17 -1.96
C GLY A 38 -2.26 19.07 -1.73
N PHE A 39 -1.85 17.87 -1.34
CA PHE A 39 -2.70 16.70 -1.11
C PHE A 39 -3.14 16.55 0.35
N PHE A 40 -2.21 16.39 1.29
CA PHE A 40 -2.58 16.12 2.69
C PHE A 40 -3.29 17.29 3.34
N SER A 41 -3.02 18.53 2.94
CA SER A 41 -3.80 19.70 3.38
C SER A 41 -5.27 19.65 2.94
N ARG A 42 -5.60 18.91 1.87
CA ARG A 42 -6.99 18.72 1.40
C ARG A 42 -7.63 17.46 1.96
N LEU A 43 -6.85 16.42 2.24
CA LEU A 43 -7.35 15.20 2.90
C LEU A 43 -7.51 15.33 4.41
N SER A 44 -6.70 16.16 5.09
CA SER A 44 -6.85 16.41 6.54
C SER A 44 -8.16 17.10 6.89
N PHE A 45 -8.92 17.58 5.90
CA PHE A 45 -10.33 17.98 6.06
C PHE A 45 -11.32 16.79 6.13
N SER A 46 -10.83 15.54 6.06
CA SER A 46 -11.66 14.32 5.96
C SER A 46 -11.17 13.15 6.83
N ALA A 47 -10.13 13.36 7.65
CA ALA A 47 -9.66 12.40 8.65
C ALA A 47 -10.35 12.55 10.01
N ASP A 48 -11.16 13.61 10.21
CA ASP A 48 -12.07 13.66 11.35
C ASP A 48 -13.05 12.48 11.26
N PRO A 49 -13.31 11.77 12.39
CA PRO A 49 -14.39 10.79 12.44
C PRO A 49 -15.65 11.52 11.98
N VAL A 50 -16.34 10.97 10.98
CA VAL A 50 -17.54 11.53 10.33
C VAL A 50 -18.31 12.43 11.30
N VAL A 51 -17.98 13.72 11.32
CA VAL A 51 -18.90 14.72 11.83
C VAL A 51 -19.82 14.89 10.64
N PRO A 52 -21.06 14.39 10.69
CA PRO A 52 -22.00 14.65 9.62
C PRO A 52 -22.03 16.16 9.46
N ASP A 53 -21.71 16.65 8.26
CA ASP A 53 -21.92 18.05 7.94
C ASP A 53 -23.38 18.35 8.29
N PRO A 54 -23.68 19.20 9.29
CA PRO A 54 -25.02 19.31 9.86
C PRO A 54 -26.07 19.75 8.83
N GLY A 55 -25.64 20.26 7.66
CA GLY A 55 -26.49 20.61 6.53
C GLY A 55 -26.58 19.58 5.39
N ARG A 56 -25.79 18.50 5.41
CA ARG A 56 -25.73 17.48 4.34
C ARG A 56 -26.20 16.12 4.85
N ASN A 57 -27.50 15.86 4.70
CA ASN A 57 -28.10 14.54 4.89
C ASN A 57 -27.87 13.65 3.67
N LEU A 58 -26.65 13.20 3.44
CA LEU A 58 -26.38 12.13 2.47
C LEU A 58 -26.61 10.77 3.15
N PRO A 59 -27.35 9.83 2.51
CA PRO A 59 -27.39 8.44 2.93
C PRO A 59 -25.96 7.87 3.07
N PRO A 60 -25.69 6.99 4.05
CA PRO A 60 -24.35 6.43 4.29
C PRO A 60 -23.69 5.82 3.05
N GLU A 61 -24.50 5.20 2.19
CA GLU A 61 -24.05 4.57 0.94
C GLU A 61 -23.53 5.59 -0.08
N GLN A 62 -24.21 6.74 -0.23
CA GLN A 62 -23.76 7.82 -1.10
C GLN A 62 -22.48 8.49 -0.58
N SER A 63 -22.34 8.61 0.75
CA SER A 63 -21.11 9.13 1.37
C SER A 63 -19.88 8.25 1.05
N ILE A 64 -20.06 6.93 1.04
CA ILE A 64 -18.98 5.99 0.73
C ILE A 64 -18.57 6.09 -0.75
N ILE A 65 -19.55 6.19 -1.66
CA ILE A 65 -19.29 6.34 -3.10
C ILE A 65 -18.52 7.63 -3.36
N GLU A 66 -19.00 8.77 -2.85
CA GLU A 66 -18.37 10.07 -3.09
C GLU A 66 -16.92 10.11 -2.55
N LYS A 67 -16.69 9.57 -1.35
CA LYS A 67 -15.34 9.45 -0.78
C LYS A 67 -14.43 8.56 -1.62
N THR A 68 -14.95 7.44 -2.11
CA THR A 68 -14.19 6.51 -2.96
C THR A 68 -13.79 7.18 -4.27
N GLU A 69 -14.70 7.91 -4.90
CA GLU A 69 -14.38 8.66 -6.12
C GLU A 69 -13.39 9.79 -5.89
N GLN A 70 -13.54 10.55 -4.80
CA GLN A 70 -12.58 11.61 -4.45
C GLN A 70 -11.19 11.03 -4.23
N PHE A 71 -11.10 9.89 -3.54
CA PHE A 71 -9.86 9.16 -3.33
C PHE A 71 -9.25 8.66 -4.65
N ASN A 72 -10.05 8.07 -5.54
CA ASN A 72 -9.59 7.59 -6.84
C ASN A 72 -9.10 8.73 -7.75
N ARG A 73 -9.87 9.82 -7.86
CA ARG A 73 -9.43 11.02 -8.60
C ARG A 73 -8.11 11.56 -8.09
N HIS A 74 -7.89 11.44 -6.78
CA HIS A 74 -6.64 11.86 -6.19
C HIS A 74 -5.48 10.93 -6.57
N ILE A 75 -5.65 9.61 -6.47
CA ILE A 75 -4.64 8.63 -6.91
C ILE A 75 -4.23 8.92 -8.35
N GLU A 76 -5.18 9.12 -9.26
CA GLU A 76 -4.90 9.40 -10.67
C GLU A 76 -4.12 10.70 -10.87
N LYS A 77 -4.48 11.76 -10.14
CA LYS A 77 -3.71 13.02 -10.18
C LYS A 77 -2.28 12.82 -9.69
N THR A 78 -2.09 12.06 -8.62
CA THR A 78 -0.78 11.77 -8.05
C THR A 78 0.06 10.91 -8.99
N LYS A 79 -0.51 9.88 -9.60
CA LYS A 79 0.14 9.11 -10.68
C LYS A 79 0.60 10.01 -11.82
N GLY A 80 -0.24 10.95 -12.25
CA GLY A 80 0.12 11.93 -13.29
C GLY A 80 1.35 12.76 -12.91
N VAL A 81 1.41 13.24 -11.66
CA VAL A 81 2.61 13.97 -11.18
C VAL A 81 3.83 13.06 -11.15
N ILE A 82 3.72 11.85 -10.61
CA ILE A 82 4.83 10.87 -10.57
C ILE A 82 5.37 10.64 -11.99
N ALA A 83 4.50 10.44 -12.97
CA ALA A 83 4.88 10.22 -14.37
C ALA A 83 5.63 11.41 -14.98
N THR A 84 5.38 12.65 -14.54
CA THR A 84 6.13 13.83 -14.99
C THR A 84 7.47 14.04 -14.26
N VAL A 85 7.62 13.47 -13.05
CA VAL A 85 8.80 13.69 -12.21
C VAL A 85 9.82 12.57 -12.35
N LEU A 86 9.35 11.33 -12.48
CA LEU A 86 10.18 10.14 -12.63
C LEU A 86 10.48 9.86 -14.09
N THR A 87 11.68 9.35 -14.35
CA THR A 87 12.02 8.75 -15.64
C THR A 87 11.30 7.41 -15.82
N GLU A 88 11.16 6.92 -17.06
CA GLU A 88 10.54 5.60 -17.32
C GLU A 88 11.23 4.48 -16.52
N ARG A 89 12.57 4.50 -16.44
CA ARG A 89 13.35 3.54 -15.65
C ARG A 89 12.97 3.58 -14.17
N GLN A 90 12.83 4.78 -13.61
CA GLN A 90 12.44 4.97 -12.21
C GLN A 90 10.99 4.52 -11.97
N THR A 91 10.07 4.84 -12.89
CA THR A 91 8.67 4.40 -12.81
C THR A 91 8.57 2.87 -12.81
N ARG A 92 9.27 2.21 -13.74
CA ARG A 92 9.29 0.73 -13.81
C ARG A 92 9.89 0.11 -12.55
N ARG A 93 10.96 0.69 -12.01
CA ARG A 93 11.57 0.19 -10.76
C ARG A 93 10.65 0.43 -9.56
N LEU A 94 9.94 1.56 -9.49
CA LEU A 94 8.95 1.81 -8.45
C LEU A 94 7.80 0.82 -8.50
N GLN A 95 7.33 0.46 -9.70
CA GLN A 95 6.31 -0.58 -9.91
C GLN A 95 6.78 -1.94 -9.37
N GLN A 96 8.02 -2.34 -9.66
CA GLN A 96 8.64 -3.56 -9.11
C GLN A 96 8.68 -3.54 -7.57
N ILE A 97 9.17 -2.45 -6.98
CA ILE A 97 9.24 -2.27 -5.53
C ILE A 97 7.84 -2.32 -4.90
N THR A 98 6.87 -1.65 -5.54
CA THR A 98 5.47 -1.66 -5.09
C THR A 98 4.92 -3.08 -5.07
N LEU A 99 5.18 -3.85 -6.13
CA LEU A 99 4.73 -5.24 -6.23
C LEU A 99 5.40 -6.11 -5.16
N GLN A 100 6.69 -5.92 -4.89
CA GLN A 100 7.40 -6.64 -3.82
C GLN A 100 6.87 -6.34 -2.41
N ILE A 101 6.43 -5.11 -2.15
CA ILE A 101 5.96 -4.68 -0.83
C ILE A 101 4.49 -5.07 -0.59
N ASN A 102 3.65 -4.95 -1.62
CA ASN A 102 2.21 -5.16 -1.51
C ASN A 102 1.76 -6.55 -1.94
N GLY A 103 2.61 -7.29 -2.65
CA GLY A 103 2.29 -8.59 -3.22
C GLY A 103 1.22 -8.51 -4.31
N PRO A 104 0.66 -9.66 -4.72
CA PRO A 104 -0.36 -9.76 -5.77
C PRO A 104 -1.68 -9.03 -5.47
N CYS A 105 -1.92 -8.65 -4.21
CA CYS A 105 -3.12 -7.88 -3.87
C CYS A 105 -3.15 -6.48 -4.48
N ILE A 106 -2.00 -5.94 -4.92
CA ILE A 106 -1.93 -4.64 -5.60
C ILE A 106 -2.72 -4.63 -6.93
N PHE A 107 -2.91 -5.79 -7.57
CA PHE A 107 -3.64 -5.89 -8.84
C PHE A 107 -5.12 -5.49 -8.73
N LEU A 108 -5.68 -5.42 -7.52
CA LEU A 108 -7.04 -4.95 -7.28
C LEU A 108 -7.17 -3.42 -7.36
N THR A 109 -6.07 -2.71 -7.15
CA THR A 109 -6.03 -1.24 -7.08
C THR A 109 -5.18 -0.62 -8.19
N ASP A 110 -4.26 -1.39 -8.77
CA ASP A 110 -3.40 -0.97 -9.86
C ASP A 110 -3.61 -1.87 -11.08
N GLN A 111 -4.46 -1.39 -12.00
CA GLN A 111 -4.79 -2.12 -13.22
C GLN A 111 -3.59 -2.21 -14.18
N GLU A 112 -2.67 -1.24 -14.17
CA GLU A 112 -1.51 -1.27 -15.07
C GLU A 112 -0.61 -2.46 -14.75
N LEU A 113 -0.47 -2.79 -13.46
CA LEU A 113 0.26 -3.98 -13.01
C LEU A 113 -0.49 -5.29 -13.31
N ALA A 114 -1.82 -5.24 -13.37
CA ALA A 114 -2.67 -6.41 -13.62
C ALA A 114 -2.78 -6.80 -15.10
N VAL A 115 -2.78 -5.79 -16.00
CA VAL A 115 -2.97 -5.98 -17.46
C VAL A 115 -2.02 -7.02 -18.07
N PRO A 116 -0.70 -7.01 -17.80
CA PRO A 116 0.22 -7.99 -18.37
C PRO A 116 -0.10 -9.44 -17.99
N LEU A 117 -0.66 -9.66 -16.78
CA LEU A 117 -1.01 -10.99 -16.29
C LEU A 117 -2.31 -11.53 -16.89
N ARG A 118 -3.11 -10.68 -17.55
CA ARG A 118 -4.40 -11.06 -18.16
C ARG A 118 -5.26 -11.89 -17.18
N ILE A 119 -5.39 -11.40 -15.95
CA ILE A 119 -6.16 -12.05 -14.89
C ILE A 119 -7.61 -12.18 -15.36
N THR A 120 -8.17 -13.39 -15.34
CA THR A 120 -9.56 -13.63 -15.76
C THR A 120 -10.55 -13.06 -14.73
N PRO A 121 -11.82 -12.83 -15.09
CA PRO A 121 -12.84 -12.37 -14.13
C PRO A 121 -12.97 -13.30 -12.90
N ASP A 122 -12.86 -14.61 -13.12
CA ASP A 122 -12.90 -15.60 -12.03
C ASP A 122 -11.67 -15.52 -11.13
N GLN A 123 -10.46 -15.39 -11.72
CA GLN A 123 -9.24 -15.19 -10.95
C GLN A 123 -9.32 -13.88 -10.14
N ALA A 124 -9.77 -12.78 -10.75
CA ALA A 124 -9.92 -11.49 -10.09
C ALA A 124 -10.89 -11.56 -8.89
N THR A 125 -12.00 -12.28 -9.04
CA THR A 125 -12.97 -12.51 -7.95
C THR A 125 -12.33 -13.28 -6.80
N GLN A 126 -11.57 -14.32 -7.10
CA GLN A 126 -10.89 -15.12 -6.08
C GLN A 126 -9.77 -14.36 -5.38
N VAL A 127 -8.95 -13.60 -6.13
CA VAL A 127 -7.92 -12.70 -5.59
C VAL A 127 -8.55 -11.65 -4.68
N ASN A 128 -9.64 -11.00 -5.10
CA ASN A 128 -10.36 -10.02 -4.28
C ASN A 128 -10.81 -10.62 -2.95
N ARG A 129 -11.40 -11.83 -2.97
CA ARG A 129 -11.81 -12.53 -1.74
C ARG A 129 -10.63 -12.80 -0.81
N LEU A 130 -9.50 -13.27 -1.33
CA LEU A 130 -8.29 -13.54 -0.55
C LEU A 130 -7.72 -12.25 0.07
N CYS A 131 -7.62 -11.17 -0.70
CA CYS A 131 -7.11 -9.89 -0.24
C CYS A 131 -8.03 -9.20 0.77
N ARG A 132 -9.36 -9.32 0.62
CA ARG A 132 -10.33 -8.85 1.62
C ARG A 132 -10.20 -9.61 2.93
N ARG A 133 -10.02 -10.94 2.87
CA ARG A 133 -9.77 -11.76 4.06
C ARG A 133 -8.49 -11.33 4.77
N LEU A 134 -7.38 -11.18 4.04
CA LEU A 134 -6.11 -10.67 4.57
C LEU A 134 -6.31 -9.31 5.25
N THR A 135 -6.96 -8.36 4.58
CA THR A 135 -7.22 -7.02 5.12
C THR A 135 -8.03 -7.09 6.43
N ASN A 136 -9.06 -7.93 6.48
CA ASN A 136 -9.88 -8.11 7.68
C ASN A 136 -9.08 -8.72 8.83
N GLN A 137 -8.24 -9.73 8.56
CA GLN A 137 -7.36 -10.35 9.56
C GLN A 137 -6.33 -9.35 10.09
N MET A 138 -5.69 -8.59 9.19
CA MET A 138 -4.74 -7.53 9.57
C MET A 138 -5.40 -6.45 10.42
N ARG A 139 -6.64 -6.03 10.10
CA ARG A 139 -7.41 -5.07 10.92
C ARG A 139 -7.79 -5.62 12.28
N ALA A 140 -8.20 -6.89 12.36
CA ALA A 140 -8.51 -7.54 13.62
C ALA A 140 -7.28 -7.63 14.52
N ASP A 141 -6.13 -8.02 13.98
CA ASP A 141 -4.86 -7.99 14.71
C ASP A 141 -4.40 -6.57 15.05
N ALA A 142 -4.69 -5.58 14.20
CA ALA A 142 -4.40 -4.17 14.45
C ALA A 142 -5.10 -3.64 15.70
N ARG A 143 -6.37 -4.00 15.90
CA ARG A 143 -7.22 -3.61 17.03
C ARG A 143 -6.97 -4.36 18.33
N ARG A 144 -6.19 -5.44 18.32
CA ARG A 144 -5.73 -6.07 19.55
C ARG A 144 -4.79 -5.10 20.25
N GLU A 145 -5.36 -4.37 21.18
CA GLU A 145 -4.69 -3.36 21.99
C GLU A 145 -3.79 -3.99 23.05
N THR A 146 -2.77 -3.22 23.43
CA THR A 146 -1.93 -3.47 24.60
C THR A 146 -2.12 -2.31 25.57
N GLU A 147 -3.38 -1.95 25.79
CA GLU A 147 -3.73 -0.93 26.78
C GLU A 147 -3.29 -1.39 28.16
N GLY A 148 -2.65 -0.49 28.91
CA GLY A 148 -2.10 -0.78 30.23
C GLY A 148 -0.77 -1.56 30.26
N SER A 149 -0.24 -2.02 29.10
CA SER A 149 1.03 -2.75 29.07
C SER A 149 2.26 -1.86 29.24
N SER A 150 3.28 -2.39 29.89
CA SER A 150 4.60 -1.76 30.02
C SER A 150 5.23 -1.47 28.64
N ARG A 151 6.26 -0.60 28.59
CA ARG A 151 6.97 -0.29 27.35
C ARG A 151 7.58 -1.55 26.70
N THR A 152 8.14 -2.46 27.50
CA THR A 152 8.76 -3.70 27.03
C THR A 152 7.71 -4.64 26.43
N GLU A 153 6.59 -4.84 27.11
CA GLU A 153 5.48 -5.68 26.62
C GLU A 153 4.90 -5.14 25.31
N ARG A 154 4.71 -3.82 25.20
CA ARG A 154 4.26 -3.19 23.95
C ARG A 154 5.22 -3.44 22.80
N CYS A 155 6.54 -3.38 23.05
CA CYS A 155 7.52 -3.63 22.01
C CYS A 155 7.53 -5.10 21.56
N MET A 156 7.47 -6.03 22.51
CA MET A 156 7.38 -7.46 22.20
C MET A 156 6.10 -7.81 21.45
N ALA A 157 4.96 -7.24 21.87
CA ALA A 157 3.69 -7.39 21.19
C ALA A 157 3.74 -6.84 19.76
N PHE A 158 4.39 -5.70 19.55
CA PHE A 158 4.59 -5.12 18.21
C PHE A 158 5.44 -6.03 17.32
N ARG A 159 6.53 -6.59 17.84
CA ARG A 159 7.38 -7.55 17.11
C ARG A 159 6.61 -8.81 16.73
N ALA A 160 5.89 -9.41 17.67
CA ALA A 160 5.07 -10.60 17.43
C ALA A 160 3.96 -10.33 16.40
N LYS A 161 3.31 -9.16 16.50
CA LYS A 161 2.29 -8.71 15.55
C LYS A 161 2.85 -8.52 14.14
N ARG A 162 4.05 -7.94 14.02
CA ARG A 162 4.74 -7.80 12.74
C ARG A 162 5.02 -9.15 12.09
N GLU A 163 5.54 -10.12 12.84
CA GLU A 163 5.83 -11.45 12.30
C GLU A 163 4.54 -12.18 11.88
N ARG A 164 3.47 -12.08 12.68
CA ARG A 164 2.17 -12.63 12.31
C ARG A 164 1.61 -12.00 11.02
N MET A 165 1.70 -10.67 10.89
CA MET A 165 1.29 -9.98 9.66
C MET A 165 2.10 -10.43 8.45
N LYS A 166 3.40 -10.66 8.61
CA LYS A 166 4.27 -11.19 7.55
C LYS A 166 3.82 -12.59 7.14
N GLN A 167 3.56 -13.48 8.10
CA GLN A 167 3.08 -14.83 7.82
C GLN A 167 1.72 -14.82 7.08
N LEU A 168 0.76 -14.03 7.57
CA LEU A 168 -0.55 -13.87 6.92
C LEU A 168 -0.44 -13.40 5.46
N ARG A 169 0.50 -12.49 5.19
CA ARG A 169 0.81 -12.06 3.82
C ARG A 169 1.35 -13.22 3.00
N MET A 170 2.43 -13.86 3.43
CA MET A 170 3.05 -14.98 2.72
C MET A 170 2.03 -16.09 2.41
N ASP A 171 1.21 -16.47 3.37
CA ASP A 171 0.18 -17.50 3.18
C ASP A 171 -0.89 -17.06 2.16
N THR A 172 -1.29 -15.78 2.18
CA THR A 172 -2.26 -15.25 1.22
C THR A 172 -1.66 -15.14 -0.18
N GLU A 173 -0.41 -14.69 -0.29
CA GLU A 173 0.32 -14.59 -1.55
C GLU A 173 0.50 -15.96 -2.20
N GLN A 174 0.83 -16.99 -1.41
CA GLN A 174 0.92 -18.36 -1.90
C GLN A 174 -0.42 -18.83 -2.49
N HIS A 175 -1.52 -18.64 -1.76
CA HIS A 175 -2.85 -19.00 -2.27
C HIS A 175 -3.22 -18.23 -3.55
N ILE A 176 -2.83 -16.96 -3.69
CA ILE A 176 -3.05 -16.21 -4.93
C ILE A 176 -2.17 -16.77 -6.05
N PHE A 177 -0.91 -17.09 -5.77
CA PHE A 177 0.02 -17.64 -6.75
C PHE A 177 -0.47 -19.00 -7.28
N ASP A 178 -1.13 -19.80 -6.45
CA ASP A 178 -1.74 -21.07 -6.88
C ASP A 178 -2.92 -20.90 -7.84
N LEU A 179 -3.54 -19.71 -7.90
CA LEU A 179 -4.56 -19.37 -8.90
C LEU A 179 -3.95 -19.05 -10.27
N PHE A 180 -2.66 -18.73 -10.35
CA PHE A 180 -1.99 -18.34 -11.57
C PHE A 180 -1.58 -19.56 -12.41
N SER A 181 -1.80 -19.47 -13.71
CA SER A 181 -1.21 -20.41 -14.67
C SER A 181 0.33 -20.31 -14.67
N ASN A 182 1.03 -21.33 -15.18
CA ASN A 182 2.50 -21.29 -15.29
C ASN A 182 3.01 -20.06 -16.07
N LYS A 183 2.28 -19.65 -17.12
CA LYS A 183 2.61 -18.43 -17.87
C LYS A 183 2.46 -17.17 -17.02
N GLN A 184 1.40 -17.07 -16.23
CA GLN A 184 1.18 -15.95 -15.31
C GLN A 184 2.24 -15.92 -14.20
N LYS A 185 2.63 -17.08 -13.65
CA LYS A 185 3.70 -17.20 -12.66
C LYS A 185 5.05 -16.69 -13.21
N ALA A 186 5.39 -17.05 -14.45
CA ALA A 186 6.59 -16.57 -15.12
C ALA A 186 6.55 -15.05 -15.38
N LEU A 187 5.40 -14.52 -15.82
CA LEU A 187 5.21 -13.08 -16.00
C LEU A 187 5.24 -12.33 -14.67
N TYR A 188 4.68 -12.88 -13.60
CA TYR A 188 4.74 -12.28 -12.27
C TYR A 188 6.19 -12.16 -11.80
N ALA A 189 7.00 -13.21 -11.98
CA ALA A 189 8.42 -13.16 -11.63
C ALA A 189 9.19 -12.06 -12.39
N SER A 190 8.87 -11.81 -13.67
CA SER A 190 9.50 -10.72 -14.43
C SER A 190 9.00 -9.33 -14.01
N LEU A 191 7.74 -9.21 -13.60
CA LEU A 191 7.17 -7.97 -13.06
C LEU A 191 7.73 -7.61 -11.67
N VAL A 192 8.08 -8.60 -10.85
CA VAL A 192 8.68 -8.39 -9.52
C VAL A 192 10.08 -7.77 -9.64
N GLY A 193 10.87 -8.21 -10.62
CA GLY A 193 12.21 -7.70 -10.86
C GLY A 193 13.23 -8.06 -9.79
N ALA A 194 14.31 -7.26 -9.70
CA ALA A 194 15.39 -7.51 -8.74
C ALA A 194 14.91 -7.30 -7.29
N PRO A 195 15.36 -8.12 -6.32
CA PRO A 195 14.99 -7.96 -4.91
C PRO A 195 15.25 -6.55 -4.39
N PHE A 196 14.36 -6.08 -3.52
CA PHE A 196 14.46 -4.82 -2.81
C PHE A 196 14.07 -5.02 -1.35
N TRP A 197 14.82 -4.41 -0.44
CA TRP A 197 14.65 -4.61 1.00
C TRP A 197 14.46 -3.25 1.67
N LEU A 198 13.35 -3.10 2.39
CA LEU A 198 13.16 -2.00 3.32
C LEU A 198 13.82 -2.36 4.64
N ASP A 199 14.70 -1.50 5.15
CA ASP A 199 15.33 -1.68 6.46
C ASP A 199 14.25 -1.82 7.55
N PRO A 200 14.11 -3.00 8.16
CA PRO A 200 13.10 -3.25 9.16
C PRO A 200 13.45 -2.63 10.53
N GLU A 201 14.71 -2.23 10.75
CA GLU A 201 15.28 -1.93 12.08
C GLU A 201 15.19 -0.46 12.49
N LYS A 202 14.73 0.45 11.62
CA LYS A 202 14.53 1.86 11.99
C LYS A 202 13.37 2.13 12.96
N GLY A 203 12.75 1.07 13.51
CA GLY A 203 11.87 1.19 14.67
C GLY A 203 12.68 1.35 15.96
N PRO A 204 12.14 1.99 17.01
CA PRO A 204 12.85 2.08 18.27
C PRO A 204 13.19 0.65 18.78
N PRO A 205 14.44 0.39 19.20
CA PRO A 205 14.83 -0.92 19.71
C PRO A 205 13.97 -1.26 20.93
N CYS A 206 13.61 -2.55 21.08
CA CYS A 206 12.95 -3.00 22.29
C CYS A 206 13.93 -2.89 23.46
N PRO A 207 13.53 -2.29 24.59
CA PRO A 207 14.35 -2.32 25.79
C PRO A 207 14.55 -3.79 26.21
N HIS A 208 15.80 -4.12 26.58
CA HIS A 208 16.17 -5.41 27.16
C HIS A 208 15.65 -5.53 28.59
#